data_AF-A0A7C2TEW5-F1
#
_entry.id   AF-A0A7C2TEW5-F1
#
_cell.length_a   1.000
_cell.length_b   1.000
_cell.length_c   1.000
_cell.angle_alpha   90.00
_cell.angle_beta   90.00
_cell.angle_gamma   90.00
#
_symmetry.space_group_name_H-M   'P 1'
#
loop_
_entity.id
_entity.type
_entity.pdbx_description
1 polymer ?
#
loop_
_entity_poly.entity_id
_entity_poly.type
_entity_poly.pdbx_seq_one_letter_code
_entity_poly.pdbx_strand_id
1 'polypeptide(L)'
;MNTKIKNPLTIFFLLAALPMVLTGLFVVLVRIQGQFRFDPVYFNAQYQEKYFAPGVVAQSMEQVIHNGDMQLYAELTGLRKMARPPAQNPNVHLAILYDVNQAGYFQYLYFDVKTYHRSTYYVKEEMGRWVVVPEDAYFYLDSGRWLLVFTPLIIIWWAILLTVGLGKLVFNLASRFRRDIFHLTG
;
A
#
# COMPACT_ATOMS: atom_id res chain seq x y z
N MET A 1 38.23 -16.74 -12.67
CA MET A 1 37.37 -16.20 -11.60
C MET A 1 36.33 -17.27 -11.28
N ASN A 2 36.63 -18.12 -10.29
CA ASN A 2 35.97 -19.40 -10.08
C ASN A 2 34.64 -19.17 -9.34
N THR A 3 33.51 -19.17 -10.06
CA THR A 3 32.18 -19.08 -9.45
C THR A 3 31.90 -20.37 -8.69
N LYS A 4 32.25 -20.40 -7.40
CA LYS A 4 31.78 -21.41 -6.44
C LYS A 4 30.27 -21.51 -6.60
N ILE A 5 29.80 -22.61 -7.19
CA ILE A 5 28.38 -22.94 -7.28
C ILE A 5 27.88 -22.99 -5.84
N LYS A 6 27.16 -21.95 -5.41
CA LYS A 6 26.57 -21.88 -4.07
C LYS A 6 25.66 -23.10 -3.89
N ASN A 7 25.77 -23.78 -2.75
CA ASN A 7 24.97 -24.96 -2.40
C ASN A 7 23.49 -24.68 -2.78
N PRO A 8 22.83 -25.56 -3.56
CA PRO A 8 21.46 -25.34 -4.04
C PRO A 8 20.47 -25.08 -2.90
N LEU A 9 20.73 -25.63 -1.72
CA LEU A 9 19.97 -25.38 -0.51
C LEU A 9 20.07 -23.91 -0.07
N THR A 10 21.27 -23.32 -0.12
CA THR A 10 21.49 -21.90 0.19
C THR A 10 20.74 -21.00 -0.79
N ILE A 11 20.75 -21.34 -2.09
CA ILE A 11 20.01 -20.57 -3.10
C ILE A 11 18.50 -20.64 -2.82
N PHE A 12 17.98 -21.83 -2.49
CA PHE A 12 16.58 -22.01 -2.14
C PHE A 12 16.18 -21.14 -0.94
N PHE A 13 16.95 -21.15 0.15
CA PHE A 13 16.66 -20.32 1.32
C PHE A 13 16.74 -18.82 1.04
N LEU A 14 17.72 -18.38 0.23
CA LEU A 14 17.81 -16.98 -0.19
C LEU A 14 16.56 -16.56 -0.99
N LEU A 15 16.07 -17.42 -1.89
CA LEU A 15 14.84 -17.16 -2.66
C LEU A 15 13.58 -17.24 -1.78
N ALA A 16 13.55 -18.13 -0.80
CA ALA A 16 12.43 -18.23 0.15
C ALA A 16 12.29 -16.98 1.03
N ALA A 17 13.43 -16.39 1.43
CA ALA A 17 13.49 -15.19 2.25
C ALA A 17 13.22 -13.89 1.46
N LEU A 18 13.36 -13.91 0.13
CA LEU A 18 13.28 -12.71 -0.71
C LEU A 18 11.99 -11.87 -0.48
N PRO A 19 10.78 -12.43 -0.45
CA PRO A 19 9.58 -11.63 -0.23
C PRO A 19 9.55 -10.96 1.15
N MET A 20 10.09 -11.61 2.18
CA MET A 20 10.18 -11.02 3.53
C MET A 20 11.15 -9.83 3.54
N VAL A 21 12.30 -9.97 2.88
CA VAL A 21 13.29 -8.88 2.75
C VAL A 21 12.69 -7.70 2.00
N LEU A 22 12.01 -7.93 0.88
CA LEU A 22 11.36 -6.87 0.10
C LEU A 22 10.24 -6.19 0.89
N THR A 23 9.45 -6.96 1.64
CA THR A 23 8.40 -6.44 2.51
C THR A 23 8.99 -5.58 3.62
N GLY A 24 10.04 -6.07 4.30
CA GLY A 24 10.73 -5.31 5.35
C GLY A 24 11.30 -4.00 4.82
N LEU A 25 11.94 -4.02 3.64
CA LEU A 25 12.46 -2.82 3.00
C LEU A 25 11.34 -1.83 2.65
N PHE A 26 10.22 -2.31 2.09
CA PHE A 26 9.05 -1.49 1.78
C PHE A 26 8.51 -0.80 3.04
N VAL A 27 8.31 -1.55 4.13
CA VAL A 27 7.83 -1.00 5.41
C VAL A 27 8.76 0.09 5.93
N VAL A 28 10.08 -0.14 5.92
CA VAL A 28 11.08 0.83 6.38
C VAL A 28 11.04 2.10 5.55
N LEU A 29 11.03 1.99 4.21
CA LEU A 29 11.01 3.15 3.32
C LEU A 29 9.74 3.99 3.51
N VAL A 30 8.58 3.36 3.63
CA VAL A 30 7.30 4.06 3.84
C VAL A 30 7.23 4.70 5.22
N ARG A 31 7.77 4.06 6.26
CA ARG A 31 7.87 4.67 7.60
C ARG A 31 8.75 5.91 7.59
N ILE A 32 9.89 5.87 6.90
CA ILE A 32 10.77 7.04 6.71
C ILE A 32 10.02 8.14 5.95
N GLN A 33 9.34 7.79 4.85
CA GLN A 33 8.51 8.74 4.10
C GLN A 33 7.46 9.42 4.99
N GLY A 34 6.77 8.64 5.84
CA GLY A 34 5.74 9.14 6.75
C GLY A 34 6.22 10.25 7.70
N GLN A 35 7.48 10.16 8.17
CA GLN A 35 8.07 11.18 9.05
C GLN A 35 8.26 12.55 8.37
N PHE A 36 8.46 12.57 7.05
CA PHE A 36 8.73 13.78 6.29
C PHE A 36 7.59 14.17 5.34
N ARG A 37 6.46 13.47 5.41
CA ARG A 37 5.35 13.59 4.48
C ARG A 37 4.62 14.93 4.60
N PHE A 38 4.45 15.39 5.84
CA PHE A 38 3.66 16.57 6.16
C PHE A 38 4.51 17.85 6.15
N ASP A 39 3.89 18.95 5.75
CA ASP A 39 4.46 20.29 5.88
C ASP A 39 4.01 20.89 7.23
N PRO A 40 4.95 21.16 8.16
CA PRO A 40 4.62 21.72 9.48
C PRO A 40 3.80 23.02 9.44
N VAL A 41 3.88 23.78 8.34
CA VAL A 41 3.09 25.02 8.18
C VAL A 41 1.59 24.78 8.32
N TYR A 42 1.10 23.60 7.94
CA TYR A 42 -0.32 23.23 8.02
C TYR A 42 -0.74 22.61 9.36
N PHE A 43 0.17 22.43 10.32
CA PHE A 43 -0.10 21.76 11.60
C PHE A 43 0.13 22.71 12.77
N ASN A 44 -0.70 23.76 12.84
CA ASN A 44 -0.71 24.76 13.91
C ASN A 44 -2.14 24.92 14.48
N ALA A 45 -2.29 25.69 15.56
CA ALA A 45 -3.57 25.88 16.24
C ALA A 45 -4.70 26.38 15.32
N GLN A 46 -4.39 27.29 14.38
CA GLN A 46 -5.38 27.81 13.43
C GLN A 46 -5.97 26.70 12.56
N TYR A 47 -5.14 25.78 12.06
CA TYR A 47 -5.61 24.65 11.25
C TYR A 47 -6.28 23.55 12.07
N GLN A 48 -5.88 23.35 13.32
CA GLN A 48 -6.56 22.44 14.24
C GLN A 48 -7.98 22.91 14.54
N GLU A 49 -8.16 24.21 14.79
CA GLU A 49 -9.49 24.80 14.97
C GLU A 49 -10.32 24.77 13.68
N LYS A 50 -9.71 25.08 12.53
CA LYS A 50 -10.41 25.07 11.24
C LYS A 50 -10.84 23.66 10.81
N TYR A 51 -10.02 22.65 11.08
CA TYR A 51 -10.25 21.24 10.68
C TYR A 51 -10.38 20.32 11.89
N PHE A 52 -11.25 20.71 12.84
CA PHE A 52 -11.46 20.01 14.11
C PHE A 52 -12.24 18.69 14.01
N ALA A 53 -12.94 18.45 12.89
CA ALA A 53 -13.76 17.26 12.69
C ALA A 53 -13.64 16.71 11.26
N PRO A 54 -13.80 15.39 11.06
CA PRO A 54 -13.64 14.77 9.76
C PRO A 54 -14.71 15.24 8.75
N GLY A 55 -15.92 15.55 9.24
CA GLY A 55 -17.01 16.06 8.39
C GLY A 55 -16.72 17.44 7.82
N VAL A 56 -16.01 18.31 8.56
CA VAL A 56 -15.60 19.64 8.07
C VAL A 56 -14.61 19.50 6.92
N VAL A 57 -13.63 18.60 7.07
CA VAL A 57 -12.66 18.28 6.01
C VAL A 57 -13.36 17.70 4.78
N ALA A 58 -14.36 16.83 4.97
CA ALA A 58 -15.13 16.27 3.86
C ALA A 58 -15.92 17.35 3.09
N GLN A 59 -16.57 18.28 3.80
CA GLN A 59 -17.26 19.41 3.15
C GLN A 59 -16.30 20.31 2.38
N SER A 60 -15.13 20.63 2.94
CA SER A 60 -14.10 21.39 2.22
C SER A 60 -13.56 20.64 1.01
N MET A 61 -13.46 19.32 1.07
CA MET A 61 -13.02 18.50 -0.06
C MET A 61 -14.06 18.50 -1.20
N GLU A 62 -15.36 18.61 -0.91
CA GLU A 62 -16.39 18.82 -1.92
C GLU A 62 -16.11 20.10 -2.73
N GLN A 63 -15.72 21.18 -2.06
CA GLN A 63 -15.34 22.45 -2.71
C GLN A 63 -14.10 22.28 -3.60
N VAL A 64 -13.12 21.49 -3.15
CA VAL A 64 -11.94 21.16 -3.98
C VAL A 64 -12.37 20.42 -5.24
N ILE A 65 -13.26 19.43 -5.13
CA ILE A 65 -13.75 18.66 -6.29
C ILE A 65 -14.55 19.57 -7.23
N HIS A 66 -15.39 20.46 -6.71
CA HIS A 66 -16.17 21.39 -7.53
C HIS A 66 -15.32 22.40 -8.28
N ASN A 67 -14.41 23.06 -7.57
CA ASN A 67 -13.73 24.26 -8.05
C ASN A 67 -12.32 23.98 -8.58
N GLY A 68 -11.77 22.80 -8.31
CA GLY A 68 -10.38 22.48 -8.61
C GLY A 68 -9.39 23.31 -7.79
N ASP A 69 -9.77 23.72 -6.57
CA ASP A 69 -8.94 24.58 -5.73
C ASP A 69 -7.73 23.80 -5.17
N MET A 70 -6.59 24.01 -5.82
CA MET A 70 -5.33 23.37 -5.49
C MET A 70 -4.74 23.86 -4.17
N GLN A 71 -5.00 25.11 -3.80
CA GLN A 71 -4.50 25.67 -2.55
C GLN A 71 -5.26 25.07 -1.37
N LEU A 72 -6.60 24.99 -1.48
CA LEU A 72 -7.43 24.29 -0.51
C LEU A 72 -7.05 22.80 -0.43
N TYR A 73 -6.77 22.14 -1.56
CA TYR A 73 -6.31 20.75 -1.54
C TYR A 73 -4.96 20.56 -0.82
N ALA A 74 -3.99 21.46 -1.04
CA ALA A 74 -2.73 21.46 -0.31
C ALA A 74 -2.96 21.61 1.19
N GLU A 75 -3.86 22.52 1.56
CA GLU A 75 -4.23 22.80 2.95
C GLU A 75 -4.91 21.59 3.61
N LEU A 76 -5.87 20.96 2.94
CA LEU A 76 -6.61 19.80 3.44
C LEU A 76 -5.73 18.56 3.60
N THR A 77 -4.78 18.36 2.70
CA THR A 77 -3.86 17.22 2.77
C THR A 77 -2.66 17.47 3.69
N GLY A 78 -2.23 18.72 3.83
CA GLY A 78 -1.08 19.11 4.64
C GLY A 78 0.25 18.54 4.13
N LEU A 79 0.31 18.06 2.89
CA LEU A 79 1.47 17.35 2.35
C LEU A 79 2.55 18.31 1.87
N ARG A 80 3.81 18.00 2.21
CA ARG A 80 4.98 18.73 1.70
C ARG A 80 5.13 18.61 0.19
N LYS A 81 4.87 17.42 -0.35
CA LYS A 81 4.80 17.18 -1.79
C LYS A 81 3.35 16.94 -2.16
N MET A 82 2.79 17.84 -2.96
CA MET A 82 1.40 17.76 -3.38
C MET A 82 1.14 16.42 -4.08
N ALA A 83 0.13 15.69 -3.60
CA ALA A 83 -0.39 14.50 -4.27
C ALA A 83 -1.12 14.89 -5.54
N ARG A 84 -1.43 13.90 -6.40
CA ARG A 84 -2.28 14.16 -7.57
C ARG A 84 -3.62 14.74 -7.08
N PRO A 85 -4.04 15.92 -7.57
CA PRO A 85 -5.32 16.50 -7.18
C PRO A 85 -6.48 15.68 -7.76
N PRO A 86 -7.67 15.77 -7.13
CA PRO A 86 -8.89 15.23 -7.73
C PRO A 86 -9.19 15.93 -9.07
N ALA A 87 -9.88 15.21 -9.96
CA ALA A 87 -10.41 15.83 -11.17
C ALA A 87 -11.55 16.78 -10.78
N GLN A 88 -11.59 17.95 -11.41
CA GLN A 88 -12.69 18.90 -11.20
C GLN A 88 -14.01 18.30 -11.69
N ASN A 89 -15.03 18.33 -10.85
CA ASN A 89 -16.38 17.90 -11.19
C ASN A 89 -17.43 18.74 -10.43
N PRO A 90 -18.09 19.70 -11.09
CA PRO A 90 -19.09 20.57 -10.45
C PRO A 90 -20.41 19.87 -10.13
N ASN A 91 -20.60 18.61 -10.56
CA ASN A 91 -21.85 17.87 -10.35
C ASN A 91 -21.83 17.02 -9.06
N VAL A 92 -20.82 17.17 -8.21
CA VAL A 92 -20.61 16.34 -7.02
C VAL A 92 -21.25 16.97 -5.78
N HIS A 93 -22.49 16.66 -5.42
CA HIS A 93 -23.21 17.46 -4.40
C HIS A 93 -23.38 16.79 -3.03
N LEU A 94 -22.75 15.63 -2.81
CA LEU A 94 -23.01 14.84 -1.62
C LEU A 94 -21.81 14.01 -1.20
N ALA A 95 -21.28 14.32 -0.02
CA ALA A 95 -20.34 13.49 0.72
C ALA A 95 -21.08 12.66 1.79
N ILE A 96 -21.10 11.33 1.64
CA ILE A 96 -21.65 10.41 2.65
C ILE A 96 -20.49 9.71 3.34
N LEU A 97 -20.51 9.67 4.68
CA LEU A 97 -19.63 8.78 5.43
C LEU A 97 -20.03 7.34 5.12
N TYR A 98 -19.16 6.64 4.40
CA TYR A 98 -19.40 5.28 3.94
C TYR A 98 -18.95 4.24 4.97
N ASP A 99 -17.74 4.41 5.51
CA ASP A 99 -17.13 3.46 6.44
C ASP A 99 -16.08 4.17 7.32
N VAL A 100 -15.77 3.57 8.46
CA VAL A 100 -14.61 3.95 9.29
C VAL A 100 -13.80 2.69 9.56
N ASN A 101 -12.57 2.64 9.04
CA ASN A 101 -11.75 1.46 9.21
C ASN A 101 -11.09 1.39 10.60
N GLN A 102 -10.55 0.23 10.94
CA GLN A 102 -9.87 -0.01 12.23
C GLN A 102 -8.62 0.86 12.46
N ALA A 103 -8.04 1.39 11.38
CA ALA A 103 -6.89 2.31 11.43
C ALA A 103 -7.31 3.79 11.58
N GLY A 104 -8.60 4.07 11.79
CA GLY A 104 -9.13 5.41 12.02
C GLY A 104 -9.34 6.25 10.76
N TYR A 105 -9.35 5.65 9.58
CA TYR A 105 -9.69 6.34 8.34
C TYR A 105 -11.19 6.40 8.14
N PHE A 106 -11.71 7.62 8.03
CA PHE A 106 -13.08 7.92 7.63
C PHE A 106 -13.16 7.96 6.12
N GLN A 107 -13.94 7.05 5.54
CA GLN A 107 -14.13 6.94 4.11
C GLN A 107 -15.36 7.74 3.69
N TYR A 108 -15.15 8.82 2.95
CA TYR A 108 -16.23 9.63 2.39
C TYR A 108 -16.45 9.33 0.91
N LEU A 109 -17.71 9.09 0.55
CA LEU A 109 -18.15 8.80 -0.80
C LEU A 109 -18.82 10.04 -1.40
N TYR A 110 -18.31 10.46 -2.55
CA TYR A 110 -18.76 11.62 -3.30
C TYR A 110 -19.48 11.15 -4.56
N PHE A 111 -20.71 11.61 -4.74
CA PHE A 111 -21.55 11.20 -5.86
C PHE A 111 -21.69 12.31 -6.91
N ASP A 112 -21.34 12.00 -8.15
CA ASP A 112 -21.71 12.80 -9.31
C ASP A 112 -23.18 12.53 -9.66
N VAL A 113 -24.02 13.57 -9.56
CA VAL A 113 -25.47 13.44 -9.80
C VAL A 113 -25.86 13.23 -11.25
N LYS A 114 -24.96 13.48 -12.21
CA LYS A 114 -25.20 13.29 -13.65
C LYS A 114 -24.73 11.94 -14.14
N THR A 115 -23.50 11.56 -13.78
CA THR A 115 -22.88 10.31 -14.29
C THR A 115 -23.09 9.13 -13.34
N TYR A 116 -23.57 9.38 -12.12
CA TYR A 116 -23.61 8.41 -11.02
C TYR A 116 -22.23 7.82 -10.68
N HIS A 117 -21.16 8.45 -11.16
CA HIS A 117 -19.80 8.07 -10.80
C HIS A 117 -19.55 8.38 -9.33
N ARG A 118 -18.81 7.48 -8.68
CA ARG A 118 -18.51 7.54 -7.25
C ARG A 118 -17.03 7.75 -7.05
N SER A 119 -16.68 8.76 -6.29
CA SER A 119 -15.29 9.05 -5.91
C SER A 119 -15.15 8.90 -4.40
N THR A 120 -14.08 8.24 -3.95
CA THR A 120 -13.84 8.00 -2.53
C THR A 120 -12.61 8.78 -2.06
N TYR A 121 -12.72 9.46 -0.92
CA TYR A 121 -11.59 10.10 -0.26
C TYR A 121 -11.56 9.74 1.22
N TYR A 122 -10.37 9.69 1.79
CA TYR A 122 -10.15 9.27 3.16
C TYR A 122 -9.72 10.46 4.00
N VAL A 123 -10.25 10.50 5.22
CA VAL A 123 -9.93 11.53 6.20
C VAL A 123 -9.43 10.84 7.46
N LYS A 124 -8.32 11.33 8.02
CA LYS A 124 -7.71 10.78 9.24
C LYS A 124 -7.19 11.93 10.10
N GLU A 125 -7.18 11.70 11.41
CA GLU A 125 -6.55 12.62 12.35
C GLU A 125 -5.02 12.45 12.33
N GLU A 126 -4.30 13.55 12.09
CA GLU A 126 -2.84 13.60 12.07
C GLU A 126 -2.39 14.85 12.83
N MET A 127 -1.55 14.67 13.87
CA MET A 127 -1.00 15.76 14.69
C MET A 127 -2.07 16.74 15.22
N GLY A 128 -3.23 16.22 15.63
CA GLY A 128 -4.32 16.98 16.27
C GLY A 128 -5.25 17.74 15.31
N ARG A 129 -5.14 17.52 13.99
CA ARG A 129 -6.13 18.00 13.00
C ARG A 129 -6.56 16.88 12.07
N TRP A 130 -7.73 17.02 11.48
CA TRP A 130 -8.18 16.12 10.43
C TRP A 130 -7.56 16.54 9.08
N VAL A 131 -7.12 15.56 8.29
CA VAL A 131 -6.52 15.76 6.97
C VAL A 131 -7.09 14.78 5.95
N VAL A 132 -7.14 15.19 4.69
CA VAL A 132 -7.39 14.28 3.57
C VAL A 132 -6.13 13.47 3.31
N VAL A 133 -6.24 12.14 3.36
CA VAL A 133 -5.12 11.24 3.10
C VAL A 133 -5.26 10.63 1.71
N PRO A 134 -4.37 10.96 0.76
CA PRO A 134 -4.39 10.31 -0.55
C PRO A 134 -3.91 8.87 -0.47
N GLU A 135 -4.38 8.05 -1.41
CA GLU A 135 -4.06 6.62 -1.54
C GLU A 135 -2.61 6.38 -2.04
N ASP A 136 -1.61 6.76 -1.25
CA ASP A 136 -0.20 6.51 -1.51
C ASP A 136 0.36 5.35 -0.67
N ALA A 137 1.66 5.07 -0.81
CA ALA A 137 2.30 3.95 -0.12
C ALA A 137 2.15 4.02 1.41
N TYR A 138 2.14 5.23 1.99
CA TYR A 138 1.88 5.42 3.42
C TYR A 138 0.46 5.01 3.77
N PHE A 139 -0.54 5.49 3.03
CA PHE A 139 -1.94 5.07 3.23
C PHE A 139 -2.09 3.55 3.16
N TYR A 140 -1.51 2.90 2.15
CA TYR A 140 -1.62 1.45 1.99
C TYR A 140 -0.98 0.68 3.15
N LEU A 141 0.18 1.15 3.64
CA LEU A 141 0.85 0.54 4.78
C LEU A 141 0.05 0.72 6.07
N ASP A 142 -0.34 1.96 6.37
CA ASP A 142 -0.97 2.36 7.63
C ASP A 142 -2.41 1.82 7.75
N SER A 143 -3.18 1.83 6.66
CA SER A 143 -4.51 1.22 6.62
C SER A 143 -4.52 -0.31 6.61
N GLY A 144 -3.35 -0.96 6.46
CA GLY A 144 -3.21 -2.41 6.33
C GLY A 144 -3.65 -2.97 4.97
N ARG A 145 -4.15 -2.13 4.04
CA ARG A 145 -4.63 -2.58 2.71
C ARG A 145 -3.53 -3.23 1.87
N TRP A 146 -2.26 -2.92 2.11
CA TRP A 146 -1.13 -3.56 1.43
C TRP A 146 -1.14 -5.10 1.59
N LEU A 147 -1.66 -5.63 2.71
CA LEU A 147 -1.76 -7.07 2.96
C LEU A 147 -2.67 -7.78 1.96
N LEU A 148 -3.70 -7.09 1.45
CA LEU A 148 -4.62 -7.65 0.45
C LEU A 148 -3.92 -7.96 -0.88
N VAL A 149 -2.81 -7.26 -1.18
CA VAL A 149 -2.03 -7.45 -2.40
C VAL A 149 -0.77 -8.28 -2.13
N PHE A 150 -0.05 -8.01 -1.04
CA PHE A 150 1.21 -8.69 -0.75
C PHE A 150 1.04 -10.13 -0.31
N THR A 151 0.06 -10.43 0.55
CA THR A 151 -0.16 -11.80 1.05
C THR A 151 -0.41 -12.81 -0.08
N PRO A 152 -1.31 -12.58 -1.05
CA PRO A 152 -1.49 -13.53 -2.16
C PRO A 152 -0.23 -13.67 -3.02
N LEU A 153 0.52 -12.59 -3.26
CA LEU A 153 1.78 -12.65 -4.00
C LEU A 153 2.84 -13.51 -3.29
N ILE A 154 2.95 -13.37 -1.97
CA ILE A 154 3.87 -14.17 -1.15
C ILE A 154 3.49 -15.65 -1.20
N ILE A 155 2.19 -15.96 -1.07
CA ILE A 155 1.69 -17.34 -1.16
C ILE A 155 2.02 -17.95 -2.52
N ILE A 156 1.76 -17.23 -3.62
CA ILE A 156 2.06 -17.69 -4.98
C ILE A 156 3.57 -17.91 -5.15
N TRP A 157 4.40 -16.97 -4.66
CA TRP A 157 5.85 -17.09 -4.71
C TRP A 157 6.35 -18.36 -4.03
N TRP A 158 5.89 -18.63 -2.80
CA TRP A 158 6.28 -19.84 -2.09
C TRP A 158 5.72 -21.10 -2.73
N ALA A 159 4.50 -21.08 -3.28
CA ALA A 159 3.93 -22.22 -4.00
C ALA A 159 4.79 -22.60 -5.23
N ILE A 160 5.23 -21.61 -6.01
CA ILE A 160 6.15 -21.82 -7.14
C ILE A 160 7.47 -22.38 -6.65
N LEU A 161 8.06 -21.77 -5.62
CA LEU A 161 9.35 -22.18 -5.08
C LEU A 161 9.32 -23.63 -4.56
N LEU A 162 8.25 -23.99 -3.84
CA LEU A 162 8.04 -25.35 -3.34
C LEU A 162 7.86 -26.35 -4.47
N THR A 163 7.07 -26.00 -5.50
CA THR A 163 6.85 -26.88 -6.67
C THR A 163 8.16 -27.18 -7.40
N VAL A 164 8.99 -26.16 -7.64
CA VAL A 164 10.31 -26.32 -8.27
C VAL A 164 11.26 -27.11 -7.36
N GLY A 165 11.24 -26.83 -6.06
CA GLY A 165 12.06 -27.55 -5.07
C GLY A 165 11.73 -29.04 -5.01
N LEU A 166 10.44 -29.38 -4.94
CA LEU A 166 9.93 -30.76 -4.95
C LEU A 166 10.28 -31.47 -6.26
N GLY A 167 10.08 -30.83 -7.41
CA GLY A 167 10.43 -31.41 -8.72
C GLY A 167 11.92 -31.76 -8.81
N LYS A 168 12.81 -30.89 -8.33
CA LYS A 168 14.26 -31.17 -8.26
C LYS A 168 14.58 -32.30 -7.29
N LEU A 169 13.91 -32.36 -6.14
CA LEU A 169 14.09 -33.42 -5.16
C LEU A 169 13.70 -34.78 -5.75
N VAL A 170 12.54 -34.88 -6.40
CA VAL A 170 12.07 -36.11 -7.06
C VAL A 170 13.03 -36.53 -8.18
N PHE A 171 13.46 -35.59 -9.02
CA PHE A 171 14.44 -35.86 -10.08
C PHE A 171 15.78 -36.37 -9.53
N ASN A 172 16.27 -35.78 -8.45
CA ASN A 172 17.50 -36.21 -7.79
C ASN A 172 17.39 -37.60 -7.16
N LEU A 173 16.24 -37.94 -6.58
CA LEU A 173 15.99 -39.28 -6.05
C LEU A 173 15.90 -40.31 -7.19
N ALA A 174 15.12 -40.05 -8.23
CA ALA A 174 14.97 -40.94 -9.39
C ALA A 174 16.32 -41.21 -10.09
N SER A 175 17.16 -40.18 -10.25
CA SER A 175 18.49 -40.32 -10.84
C SER A 175 19.50 -41.05 -9.96
N ARG A 176 19.31 -41.08 -8.63
CA ARG A 176 20.11 -41.94 -7.73
C ARG A 176 19.69 -43.39 -7.87
N PHE A 177 18.40 -43.69 -7.75
CA PHE A 177 17.88 -45.05 -7.94
C PHE A 177 18.27 -45.65 -9.28
N ARG A 178 18.22 -44.87 -10.37
CA ARG A 178 18.65 -45.33 -11.70
C ARG A 178 20.13 -45.74 -11.72
N ARG A 179 21.01 -44.98 -11.06
CA ARG A 179 22.44 -45.30 -10.99
C ARG A 179 22.70 -46.56 -10.19
N ASP A 180 22.02 -46.71 -9.05
CA ASP A 180 22.21 -47.86 -8.16
C ASP A 180 21.77 -49.17 -8.83
N ILE A 181 20.67 -49.15 -9.60
CA ILE A 181 20.22 -50.31 -10.37
C ILE A 181 21.23 -50.70 -11.46
N PHE A 182 21.79 -49.72 -12.20
CA PHE A 182 22.79 -50.00 -13.24
C PHE A 182 24.09 -50.61 -12.69
N HIS A 183 24.46 -50.32 -11.44
CA HIS A 183 25.64 -50.91 -10.78
C HIS A 183 25.41 -52.34 -10.25
N LEU A 184 24.16 -52.78 -10.09
CA LEU A 184 23.82 -54.14 -9.63
C LEU A 184 23.63 -55.13 -10.78
N THR A 185 23.51 -54.64 -12.02
CA THR A 185 23.21 -55.47 -13.21
C THR A 185 24.37 -55.57 -14.21
N GLY A 186 25.54 -54.99 -13.92
CA GLY A 186 26.76 -55.07 -14.75
C GLY A 186 27.93 -55.61 -13.94
#